data_AF-A0A936PBE8-F1
#
_entry.id   AF-A0A936PBE8-F1
#
_cell.length_a   1.000
_cell.length_b   1.000
_cell.length_c   1.000
_cell.angle_alpha   90.00
_cell.angle_beta   90.00
_cell.angle_gamma   90.00
#
_symmetry.space_group_name_H-M   'P 1'
#
loop_
_entity.id
_entity.type
_entity.pdbx_description
1 polymer ?
#
loop_
_entity_poly.entity_id
_entity_poly.type
_entity_poly.pdbx_seq_one_letter_code
_entity_poly.pdbx_strand_id
1 'polypeptide(L)'
;MSQTPSGNDPQSPIERMQDRLDFARKLQGLTNKIHGTDNIAQIMVDLSAEISELFQCERLTLYVYSKERGALVSKVKTGIDAGKDLVLPVSRQSIAGYVAATRSTVRIDDLDDLAELEKIDPELRFFNQVDMITGFKSKQMLAAPLLQGPGKELVGVLQLINQRAGGRFDSVAEDGLEALTATLALAFAQRIKSTALLPKRYEVLAAEGVISAAELELAQRWAQRKNKDLEQVLVDDFRVSLAAMGTAMARQSGLAYQALGQNWYPNAELGKKLNRATAEQQQWLPYSQDGNIVILVTTEPDNRLNKQNMNRSFPYNELAVRFTTRTEFRRMLDATWP
;
A
#
# COMPACT_ATOMS: atom_id res chain seq x y z
N MET A 1 25.13 26.16 55.54
CA MET A 1 25.54 24.88 54.95
C MET A 1 24.35 24.31 54.21
N SER A 2 24.50 24.16 52.91
CA SER A 2 23.44 23.91 51.93
C SER A 2 22.89 22.49 52.04
N GLN A 3 21.57 22.35 52.19
CA GLN A 3 20.86 21.09 51.91
C GLN A 3 20.34 21.15 50.47
N THR A 4 20.86 20.25 49.65
CA THR A 4 20.30 19.87 48.34
C THR A 4 18.92 19.21 48.54
N PRO A 5 17.87 19.61 47.82
CA PRO A 5 16.65 18.84 47.78
C PRO A 5 16.83 17.65 46.83
N SER A 6 16.86 16.45 47.41
CA SER A 6 16.74 15.17 46.71
C SER A 6 15.32 15.02 46.19
N GLY A 7 15.08 15.37 44.93
CA GLY A 7 13.80 15.16 44.26
C GLY A 7 13.71 13.75 43.67
N ASN A 8 12.99 12.86 44.35
CA ASN A 8 12.28 11.75 43.71
C ASN A 8 11.22 11.22 44.69
N ASP A 9 10.09 11.94 44.81
CA ASP A 9 8.91 11.42 45.49
C ASP A 9 8.25 10.34 44.60
N PRO A 10 7.93 9.15 45.13
CA PRO A 10 7.20 8.14 44.37
C PRO A 10 5.76 8.61 44.10
N GLN A 11 5.43 8.85 42.82
CA GLN A 11 4.07 9.17 42.35
C GLN A 11 3.00 8.26 42.98
N SER A 12 1.86 8.85 43.33
CA SER A 12 0.75 8.14 43.96
C SER A 12 0.12 7.11 43.01
N PRO A 13 -0.49 6.02 43.52
CA PRO A 13 -1.18 5.03 42.69
C PRO A 13 -2.31 5.62 41.82
N ILE A 14 -2.93 6.71 42.27
CA ILE A 14 -4.03 7.38 41.55
C ILE A 14 -3.49 8.14 40.34
N GLU A 15 -2.36 8.85 40.49
CA GLU A 15 -1.72 9.59 39.40
C GLU A 15 -1.25 8.63 38.29
N ARG A 16 -0.61 7.50 38.64
CA ARG A 16 -0.20 6.47 37.66
C ARG A 16 -1.39 5.88 36.89
N MET A 17 -2.53 5.73 37.56
CA MET A 17 -3.76 5.24 36.93
C MET A 17 -4.33 6.28 35.95
N GLN A 18 -4.30 7.55 36.33
CA GLN A 18 -4.73 8.67 35.47
C GLN A 18 -3.84 8.79 34.23
N ASP A 19 -2.51 8.74 34.39
CA ASP A 19 -1.56 8.79 33.27
C ASP A 19 -1.79 7.65 32.28
N ARG A 20 -2.02 6.42 32.77
CA ARG A 20 -2.36 5.25 31.93
C ARG A 20 -3.69 5.44 31.18
N LEU A 21 -4.70 6.00 31.83
CA LEU A 21 -5.99 6.25 31.19
C LEU A 21 -5.90 7.33 30.11
N ASP A 22 -5.13 8.39 30.35
CA ASP A 22 -4.93 9.46 29.39
C ASP A 22 -4.10 9.00 28.19
N PHE A 23 -3.07 8.19 28.42
CA PHE A 23 -2.32 7.53 27.36
C PHE A 23 -3.24 6.66 26.48
N ALA A 24 -4.07 5.80 27.10
CA ALA A 24 -5.01 4.94 26.38
C ALA A 24 -6.02 5.74 25.55
N ARG A 25 -6.54 6.86 26.07
CA ARG A 25 -7.44 7.76 25.34
C ARG A 25 -6.77 8.40 24.13
N LYS A 26 -5.54 8.91 24.29
CA LYS A 26 -4.77 9.49 23.18
C LYS A 26 -4.46 8.45 22.10
N LEU A 27 -4.09 7.23 22.50
CA LEU A 27 -3.85 6.11 21.60
C LEU A 27 -5.11 5.72 20.80
N GLN A 28 -6.27 5.71 21.45
CA GLN A 28 -7.55 5.48 20.77
C GLN A 28 -7.86 6.60 19.77
N GLY A 29 -7.58 7.85 20.12
CA GLY A 29 -7.71 9.00 19.23
C GLY A 29 -6.86 8.86 17.96
N LEU A 30 -5.59 8.46 18.11
CA LEU A 30 -4.70 8.15 16.99
C LEU A 30 -5.24 7.01 16.12
N THR A 31 -5.72 5.93 16.74
CA THR A 31 -6.31 4.78 16.05
C THR A 31 -7.47 5.20 15.14
N ASN A 32 -8.37 6.06 15.64
CA ASN A 32 -9.48 6.57 14.84
C ASN A 32 -9.02 7.41 13.64
N LYS A 33 -7.97 8.23 13.80
CA LYS A 33 -7.38 9.02 12.70
C LYS A 33 -6.71 8.15 11.64
N ILE A 34 -6.04 7.06 12.04
CA ILE A 34 -5.43 6.07 11.14
C ILE A 34 -6.51 5.44 10.24
N HIS A 35 -7.68 5.14 10.81
CA HIS A 35 -8.81 4.61 10.06
C HIS A 35 -9.40 5.65 9.08
N GLY A 36 -9.43 6.94 9.43
CA GLY A 36 -10.03 8.00 8.63
C GLY A 36 -9.19 8.58 7.48
N THR A 37 -7.96 8.13 7.26
CA THR A 37 -7.04 8.72 6.26
C THR A 37 -6.69 7.74 5.15
N ASP A 38 -6.78 8.13 3.87
CA ASP A 38 -6.74 7.20 2.73
C ASP A 38 -5.35 6.85 2.17
N ASN A 39 -4.29 7.58 2.54
CA ASN A 39 -2.94 7.40 1.97
C ASN A 39 -1.91 7.04 3.06
N ILE A 40 -1.26 5.88 2.93
CA ILE A 40 -0.23 5.36 3.86
C ILE A 40 0.90 6.36 4.12
N ALA A 41 1.42 6.99 3.07
CA ALA A 41 2.51 7.96 3.21
C ALA A 41 2.03 9.22 3.94
N GLN A 42 0.78 9.62 3.70
CA GLN A 42 0.17 10.79 4.32
C GLN A 42 -0.16 10.53 5.79
N ILE A 43 -0.72 9.36 6.13
CA ILE A 43 -0.96 8.89 7.52
C ILE A 43 0.31 9.06 8.34
N MET A 44 1.43 8.58 7.81
CA MET A 44 2.64 8.53 8.60
C MET A 44 3.33 9.89 8.71
N VAL A 45 3.25 10.74 7.69
CA VAL A 45 3.72 12.13 7.81
C VAL A 45 2.85 12.88 8.82
N ASP A 46 1.53 12.82 8.67
CA ASP A 46 0.58 13.59 9.49
C ASP A 46 0.57 13.13 10.95
N LEU A 47 0.63 11.82 11.18
CA LEU A 47 0.57 11.24 12.53
C LEU A 47 1.93 11.09 13.19
N SER A 48 3.04 11.29 12.47
CA SER A 48 4.38 11.13 13.05
C SER A 48 4.59 12.02 14.27
N ALA A 49 4.19 13.29 14.19
CA ALA A 49 4.30 14.23 15.29
C ALA A 49 3.44 13.80 16.48
N GLU A 50 2.20 13.36 16.23
CA GLU A 50 1.29 12.91 17.28
C GLU A 50 1.75 11.60 17.95
N ILE A 51 2.30 10.66 17.18
CA ILE A 51 2.91 9.43 17.71
C ILE A 51 4.14 9.80 18.55
N SER A 52 5.02 10.65 18.04
CA SER A 52 6.18 11.12 18.81
C SER A 52 5.78 11.81 20.10
N GLU A 53 4.70 12.59 20.10
CA GLU A 53 4.14 13.21 21.30
C GLU A 53 3.51 12.19 22.26
N LEU A 54 2.77 11.21 21.75
CA LEU A 54 2.15 10.19 22.59
C LEU A 54 3.19 9.36 23.35
N PHE A 55 4.22 8.89 22.64
CA PHE A 55 5.29 8.07 23.23
C PHE A 55 6.43 8.89 23.83
N GLN A 56 6.33 10.22 23.75
CA GLN A 56 7.37 11.17 24.16
C GLN A 56 8.74 10.87 23.52
N CYS A 57 8.79 10.32 22.31
CA CYS A 57 10.06 10.02 21.65
C CYS A 57 10.62 11.21 20.87
N GLU A 58 11.95 11.27 20.72
CA GLU A 58 12.62 12.30 19.92
C GLU A 58 12.45 12.04 18.42
N ARG A 59 12.58 10.78 18.01
CA ARG A 59 12.42 10.36 16.60
C ARG A 59 11.65 9.06 16.49
N LEU A 60 11.01 8.89 15.34
CA LEU A 60 10.48 7.61 14.92
C LEU A 60 10.91 7.32 13.48
N THR A 61 10.99 6.03 13.16
CA THR A 61 11.19 5.53 11.81
C THR A 61 10.17 4.45 11.53
N LEU A 62 9.49 4.56 10.38
CA LEU A 62 8.67 3.49 9.85
C LEU A 62 9.39 2.83 8.66
N TYR A 63 9.54 1.52 8.75
CA TYR A 63 9.98 0.66 7.68
C TYR A 63 8.79 -0.10 7.09
N VAL A 64 8.69 -0.14 5.76
CA VAL A 64 7.71 -0.97 5.05
C VAL A 64 8.44 -2.12 4.39
N TYR A 65 7.92 -3.34 4.56
CA TYR A 65 8.49 -4.53 3.96
C TYR A 65 8.15 -4.60 2.47
N SER A 66 9.17 -4.73 1.62
CA SER A 66 9.03 -4.96 0.19
C SER A 66 9.25 -6.44 -0.11
N LYS A 67 8.19 -7.13 -0.55
CA LYS A 67 8.28 -8.53 -1.00
C LYS A 67 9.21 -8.70 -2.20
N GLU A 68 9.22 -7.74 -3.13
CA GLU A 68 10.06 -7.78 -4.33
C GLU A 68 11.54 -7.76 -4.00
N ARG A 69 11.94 -6.96 -3.01
CA ARG A 69 13.34 -6.79 -2.61
C ARG A 69 13.76 -7.70 -1.45
N GLY A 70 12.80 -8.36 -0.79
CA GLY A 70 13.05 -9.09 0.46
C GLY A 70 13.64 -8.21 1.56
N ALA A 71 13.32 -6.92 1.57
CA ALA A 71 13.99 -5.91 2.40
C ALA A 71 13.01 -4.89 2.97
N LEU A 72 13.41 -4.27 4.08
CA LEU A 72 12.75 -3.15 4.71
C LEU A 72 13.16 -1.85 4.03
N VAL A 73 12.18 -1.03 3.65
CA VAL A 73 12.41 0.29 3.04
C VAL A 73 11.87 1.36 3.98
N SER A 74 12.73 2.27 4.42
CA SER A 74 12.34 3.39 5.26
C SER A 74 11.47 4.36 4.47
N LYS A 75 10.24 4.61 4.95
CA LYS A 75 9.26 5.50 4.28
C LYS A 75 9.05 6.82 4.98
N VAL A 76 9.24 6.88 6.29
CA VAL A 76 9.14 8.11 7.07
C VAL A 76 10.23 8.12 8.14
N LYS A 77 10.94 9.25 8.22
CA LYS A 77 11.93 9.58 9.25
C LYS A 77 11.58 10.97 9.77
N THR A 78 11.27 11.11 11.06
CA THR A 78 11.06 12.46 11.62
C THR A 78 12.41 13.17 11.76
N GLY A 79 12.49 14.41 11.27
CA GLY A 79 13.65 15.29 11.45
C GLY A 79 14.83 15.08 10.49
N ILE A 80 14.63 14.46 9.32
CA ILE A 80 15.70 14.29 8.32
C ILE A 80 15.18 14.56 6.89
N ASP A 81 15.68 15.60 6.22
CA ASP A 81 15.53 15.90 4.78
C ASP A 81 16.53 15.10 3.90
N ALA A 82 16.78 13.83 4.24
CA ALA A 82 17.69 13.00 3.47
C ALA A 82 16.86 12.25 2.41
N GLY A 83 16.82 12.79 1.19
CA GLY A 83 16.09 12.28 0.02
C GLY A 83 16.48 10.90 -0.51
N LYS A 84 16.93 9.97 0.34
CA LYS A 84 17.17 8.56 0.02
C LYS A 84 16.53 7.63 1.05
N ASP A 85 15.63 6.78 0.55
CA ASP A 85 15.06 5.65 1.29
C ASP A 85 16.21 4.77 1.83
N LEU A 86 16.25 4.54 3.15
CA LEU A 86 17.18 3.59 3.75
C LEU A 86 16.63 2.18 3.52
N VAL A 87 17.43 1.30 2.93
CA VAL A 87 17.06 -0.10 2.69
C VAL A 87 17.83 -0.99 3.66
N LEU A 88 17.12 -1.79 4.45
CA LEU A 88 17.69 -2.73 5.42
C LEU A 88 17.28 -4.16 5.07
N PRO A 89 18.21 -5.13 5.08
CA PRO A 89 17.85 -6.54 4.91
C PRO A 89 17.08 -7.07 6.12
N VAL A 90 16.13 -7.96 5.90
CA VAL A 90 15.48 -8.73 6.98
C VAL A 90 16.50 -9.75 7.50
N SER A 91 17.20 -9.39 8.58
CA SER A 91 18.30 -10.15 9.15
C SER A 91 18.43 -9.85 10.64
N ARG A 92 19.05 -10.77 11.41
CA ARG A 92 19.23 -10.61 12.86
C ARG A 92 20.29 -9.56 13.24
N GLN A 93 20.99 -9.00 12.26
CA GLN A 93 22.14 -8.11 12.47
C GLN A 93 21.77 -6.65 12.76
N SER A 94 20.55 -6.23 12.45
CA SER A 94 20.07 -4.86 12.72
C SER A 94 18.79 -4.91 13.56
N ILE A 95 18.51 -3.88 14.35
CA ILE A 95 17.33 -3.83 15.23
C ILE A 95 16.02 -3.98 14.43
N ALA A 96 15.82 -3.16 13.40
CA ALA A 96 14.64 -3.26 12.55
C ALA A 96 14.58 -4.60 11.79
N GLY A 97 15.73 -5.09 11.29
CA GLY A 97 15.81 -6.38 10.61
C GLY A 97 15.49 -7.55 11.54
N TYR A 98 15.94 -7.49 12.79
CA TYR A 98 15.72 -8.50 13.82
C TYR A 98 14.24 -8.58 14.16
N VAL A 99 13.60 -7.43 14.43
CA VAL A 99 12.15 -7.35 14.68
C VAL A 99 11.35 -7.91 13.50
N ALA A 100 11.76 -7.60 12.27
CA ALA A 100 11.14 -8.16 11.07
C ALA A 100 11.33 -9.68 10.95
N ALA A 101 12.52 -10.20 11.27
CA ALA A 101 12.86 -11.61 11.16
C ALA A 101 12.18 -12.47 12.24
N THR A 102 12.16 -11.98 13.49
CA THR A 102 11.60 -12.70 14.64
C THR A 102 10.11 -12.44 14.83
N ARG A 103 9.59 -11.34 14.28
CA ARG A 103 8.22 -10.85 14.48
C ARG A 103 7.91 -10.62 15.95
N SER A 104 8.90 -10.14 16.70
CA SER A 104 8.81 -9.84 18.12
C SER A 104 9.23 -8.40 18.39
N THR A 105 8.51 -7.75 19.29
CA THR A 105 8.85 -6.43 19.83
C THR A 105 10.18 -6.52 20.59
N VAL A 106 10.99 -5.46 20.51
CA VAL A 106 12.25 -5.35 21.24
C VAL A 106 12.38 -3.97 21.87
N ARG A 107 12.87 -3.96 23.11
CA ARG A 107 13.17 -2.75 23.90
C ARG A 107 14.64 -2.79 24.27
N ILE A 108 15.36 -1.72 23.94
CA ILE A 108 16.80 -1.56 24.17
C ILE A 108 16.99 -0.28 24.99
N ASP A 109 17.53 -0.44 26.19
CA ASP A 109 17.69 0.61 27.19
C ASP A 109 18.97 1.42 26.97
N ASP A 110 20.01 0.81 26.42
CA ASP A 110 21.25 1.45 25.97
C ASP A 110 21.82 0.80 24.69
N LEU A 111 21.83 1.55 23.58
CA LEU A 111 22.39 1.08 22.30
C LEU A 111 23.91 0.99 22.27
N ASP A 112 24.61 1.68 23.18
CA ASP A 112 26.06 1.59 23.31
C ASP A 112 26.47 0.36 24.16
N ASP A 113 25.53 -0.31 24.85
CA ASP A 113 25.77 -1.55 25.61
C ASP A 113 25.66 -2.81 24.73
N LEU A 114 26.82 -3.29 24.27
CA LEU A 114 26.91 -4.54 23.50
C LEU A 114 26.41 -5.77 24.27
N ALA A 115 26.56 -5.83 25.59
CA ALA A 115 26.12 -6.97 26.37
C ALA A 115 24.59 -7.01 26.50
N GLU A 116 23.92 -5.85 26.45
CA GLU A 116 22.47 -5.79 26.33
C GLU A 116 22.00 -6.36 24.98
N LEU A 117 22.62 -5.91 23.88
CA LEU A 117 22.28 -6.39 22.53
C LEU A 117 22.52 -7.90 22.37
N GLU A 118 23.65 -8.42 22.87
CA GLU A 118 23.98 -9.85 22.79
C GLU A 118 23.04 -10.74 23.61
N LYS A 119 22.47 -10.23 24.71
CA LYS A 119 21.44 -10.95 25.48
C LYS A 119 20.13 -11.09 24.71
N ILE A 120 19.81 -10.13 23.86
CA ILE A 120 18.64 -10.19 22.99
C ILE A 120 18.92 -11.18 21.85
N ASP A 121 20.04 -10.99 21.15
CA ASP A 121 20.50 -11.91 20.12
C ASP A 121 22.01 -11.74 19.86
N PRO A 122 22.81 -12.82 19.79
CA PRO A 122 24.26 -12.73 19.60
C PRO A 122 24.68 -12.01 18.31
N GLU A 123 23.84 -12.00 17.28
CA GLU A 123 24.11 -11.34 16.00
C GLU A 123 23.66 -9.87 15.98
N LEU A 124 22.85 -9.42 16.96
CA LEU A 124 22.24 -8.09 16.95
C LEU A 124 23.29 -7.00 17.13
N ARG A 125 23.30 -6.03 16.21
CA ARG A 125 24.18 -4.87 16.28
C ARG A 125 23.38 -3.59 16.03
N PHE A 126 23.86 -2.50 16.63
CA PHE A 126 23.38 -1.16 16.31
C PHE A 126 24.25 -0.55 15.19
N PHE A 127 23.63 -0.25 14.05
CA PHE A 127 24.30 0.43 12.93
C PHE A 127 24.12 1.94 13.02
N ASN A 128 25.11 2.63 13.58
CA ASN A 128 25.11 4.08 13.79
C ASN A 128 25.42 4.90 12.52
N GLN A 129 25.44 4.30 11.32
CA GLN A 129 25.80 5.01 10.08
C GLN A 129 24.87 6.21 9.82
N VAL A 130 23.58 6.09 10.13
CA VAL A 130 22.62 7.18 10.01
C VAL A 130 22.89 8.28 11.04
N ASP A 131 23.26 7.90 12.26
CA ASP A 131 23.62 8.82 13.34
C ASP A 131 24.86 9.62 12.99
N MET A 132 25.89 8.97 12.44
CA MET A 132 27.12 9.61 11.96
C MET A 132 26.85 10.63 10.86
N ILE A 133 25.92 10.34 9.94
CA ILE A 133 25.57 11.23 8.82
C ILE A 133 24.72 12.41 9.30
N THR A 134 23.81 12.18 10.25
CA THR A 134 22.81 13.18 10.66
C THR A 134 23.21 13.98 11.89
N GLY A 135 24.27 13.57 12.59
CA GLY A 135 24.69 14.15 13.87
C GLY A 135 23.76 13.84 15.04
N PHE A 136 22.72 13.03 14.83
CA PHE A 136 21.80 12.58 15.87
C PHE A 136 22.41 11.40 16.62
N LYS A 137 22.29 11.38 17.95
CA LYS A 137 22.73 10.24 18.76
C LYS A 137 21.53 9.44 19.25
N SER A 138 21.35 8.25 18.70
CA SER A 138 20.45 7.25 19.23
C SER A 138 21.06 6.65 20.50
N LYS A 139 20.28 6.61 21.57
CA LYS A 139 20.65 6.07 22.88
C LYS A 139 19.79 4.87 23.23
N GLN A 140 18.50 4.92 22.91
CA GLN A 140 17.51 3.93 23.35
C GLN A 140 16.49 3.71 22.26
N MET A 141 15.98 2.49 22.14
CA MET A 141 15.04 2.13 21.09
C MET A 141 13.92 1.21 21.59
N LEU A 142 12.73 1.42 21.06
CA LEU A 142 11.61 0.50 21.16
C LEU A 142 11.10 0.24 19.75
N ALA A 143 11.08 -1.02 19.32
CA ALA A 143 10.72 -1.39 17.96
C ALA A 143 9.76 -2.58 17.94
N ALA A 144 8.67 -2.44 17.17
CA ALA A 144 7.63 -3.47 17.07
C ALA A 144 7.26 -3.75 15.61
N PRO A 145 6.91 -5.01 15.28
CA PRO A 145 6.55 -5.41 13.93
C PRO A 145 5.10 -5.04 13.60
N LEU A 146 4.85 -4.60 12.36
CA LEU A 146 3.49 -4.49 11.82
C LEU A 146 3.15 -5.85 11.18
N LEU A 147 2.22 -6.58 11.81
CA LEU A 147 1.84 -7.93 11.40
C LEU A 147 0.37 -7.98 10.94
N GLN A 148 0.12 -8.57 9.78
CA GLN A 148 -1.20 -8.68 9.18
C GLN A 148 -1.76 -10.10 9.27
N GLY A 149 -3.04 -10.17 9.68
CA GLY A 149 -3.87 -11.36 9.58
C GLY A 149 -3.44 -12.52 10.48
N PRO A 150 -4.18 -13.65 10.43
CA PRO A 150 -3.91 -14.82 11.28
C PRO A 150 -2.52 -15.42 11.04
N GLY A 151 -1.99 -15.29 9.83
CA GLY A 151 -0.67 -15.79 9.44
C GLY A 151 0.52 -14.95 9.92
N LYS A 152 0.27 -13.83 10.62
CA LYS A 152 1.30 -12.86 11.06
C LYS A 152 2.25 -12.46 9.92
N GLU A 153 1.66 -12.08 8.79
CA GLU A 153 2.42 -11.63 7.62
C GLU A 153 3.08 -10.27 7.92
N LEU A 154 4.38 -10.14 7.62
CA LEU A 154 5.12 -8.91 7.88
C LEU A 154 4.72 -7.81 6.89
N VAL A 155 4.23 -6.70 7.43
CA VAL A 155 3.94 -5.46 6.69
C VAL A 155 5.09 -4.46 6.82
N GLY A 156 5.74 -4.41 7.98
CA GLY A 156 6.76 -3.42 8.28
C GLY A 156 7.23 -3.46 9.73
N VAL A 157 7.99 -2.44 10.12
CA VAL A 157 8.48 -2.25 11.49
C VAL A 157 8.36 -0.77 11.87
N LEU A 158 7.79 -0.48 13.03
CA LEU A 158 7.79 0.85 13.63
C LEU A 158 8.83 0.89 14.75
N GLN A 159 9.72 1.88 14.68
CA GLN A 159 10.82 2.07 15.61
C GLN A 159 10.75 3.46 16.22
N LEU A 160 10.72 3.54 17.54
CA LEU A 160 10.83 4.76 18.34
C LEU A 160 12.25 4.89 18.87
N ILE A 161 12.77 6.11 18.89
CA ILE A 161 14.17 6.40 19.23
C ILE A 161 14.22 7.55 20.23
N ASN A 162 14.93 7.31 21.33
CA ASN A 162 15.15 8.19 22.48
C ASN A 162 13.88 8.67 23.16
N GLN A 163 13.75 8.38 24.45
CA GLN A 163 12.73 9.01 25.30
C GLN A 163 13.13 10.46 25.60
N ARG A 164 12.22 11.43 25.39
CA ARG A 164 12.50 12.88 25.56
C ARG A 164 12.85 13.25 27.00
N ALA A 165 12.23 12.60 27.97
CA ALA A 165 12.57 12.79 29.39
C ALA A 165 13.96 12.20 29.76
N GLY A 166 14.58 11.46 28.83
CA GLY A 166 15.73 10.61 29.10
C GLY A 166 15.33 9.33 29.84
N GLY A 167 16.12 8.27 29.67
CA GLY A 167 15.86 6.98 30.30
C GLY A 167 14.86 6.10 29.54
N ARG A 168 14.85 4.81 29.86
CA ARG A 168 14.20 3.76 29.05
C ARG A 168 12.70 3.97 28.77
N PHE A 169 12.24 3.42 27.65
CA PHE A 169 10.82 3.19 27.42
C PHE A 169 10.25 2.25 28.50
N ASP A 170 9.05 2.56 28.99
CA ASP A 170 8.36 1.77 30.01
C ASP A 170 7.42 0.72 29.38
N SER A 171 6.81 -0.11 30.22
CA SER A 171 5.88 -1.15 29.75
C SER A 171 4.59 -0.57 29.16
N VAL A 172 4.19 0.63 29.57
CA VAL A 172 3.01 1.30 28.99
C VAL A 172 3.28 1.71 27.55
N ALA A 173 4.47 2.24 27.27
CA ALA A 173 4.93 2.52 25.92
C ALA A 173 5.06 1.24 25.08
N GLU A 174 5.54 0.14 25.66
CA GLU A 174 5.63 -1.16 24.98
C GLU A 174 4.24 -1.67 24.57
N ASP A 175 3.31 -1.81 25.52
CA ASP A 175 1.92 -2.24 25.27
C ASP A 175 1.22 -1.31 24.26
N GLY A 176 1.46 0.01 24.39
CA GLY A 176 0.91 1.02 23.49
C GLY A 176 1.43 0.90 22.06
N LEU A 177 2.72 0.58 21.90
CA LEU A 177 3.33 0.41 20.58
C LEU A 177 2.81 -0.86 19.89
N GLU A 178 2.62 -1.95 20.64
CA GLU A 178 2.03 -3.18 20.10
C GLU A 178 0.60 -2.95 19.61
N ALA A 179 -0.22 -2.25 20.40
CA ALA A 179 -1.58 -1.89 19.99
C ALA A 179 -1.58 -0.96 18.75
N LEU A 180 -0.68 0.03 18.71
CA LEU A 180 -0.56 0.94 17.57
C LEU A 180 -0.13 0.19 16.29
N THR A 181 0.87 -0.68 16.38
CA THR A 181 1.38 -1.44 15.23
C THR A 181 0.37 -2.43 14.70
N ALA A 182 -0.47 -3.04 15.55
CA ALA A 182 -1.60 -3.86 15.12
C ALA A 182 -2.62 -3.05 14.30
N THR A 183 -2.98 -1.85 14.78
CA THR A 183 -3.88 -0.93 14.06
C THR A 183 -3.27 -0.51 12.72
N LEU A 184 -2.01 -0.08 12.72
CA LEU A 184 -1.29 0.32 11.50
C LEU A 184 -1.21 -0.83 10.50
N ALA A 185 -0.94 -2.05 10.95
CA ALA A 185 -0.89 -3.23 10.10
C ALA A 185 -2.24 -3.49 9.42
N LEU A 186 -3.36 -3.36 10.13
CA LEU A 186 -4.70 -3.53 9.54
C LEU A 186 -5.02 -2.42 8.52
N ALA A 187 -4.68 -1.17 8.84
CA ALA A 187 -4.86 -0.05 7.92
C ALA A 187 -4.03 -0.21 6.65
N PHE A 188 -2.80 -0.72 6.77
CA PHE A 188 -1.90 -0.95 5.66
C PHE A 188 -2.34 -2.16 4.83
N ALA A 189 -2.78 -3.24 5.46
CA ALA A 189 -3.33 -4.44 4.83
C ALA A 189 -4.47 -4.15 3.84
N GLN A 190 -5.42 -3.33 4.25
CA GLN A 190 -6.56 -2.93 3.43
C GLN A 190 -6.11 -2.12 2.20
N ARG A 191 -5.03 -1.35 2.35
CA ARG A 191 -4.57 -0.34 1.37
C ARG A 191 -3.39 -0.81 0.51
N ILE A 192 -2.64 -1.83 0.92
CA ILE A 192 -1.63 -2.52 0.09
C ILE A 192 -2.34 -3.36 -0.99
N LYS A 193 -3.52 -3.91 -0.71
CA LYS A 193 -4.39 -4.51 -1.74
C LYS A 193 -4.82 -3.50 -2.82
N SER A 194 -4.91 -2.21 -2.49
CA SER A 194 -5.20 -1.15 -3.47
C SER A 194 -3.95 -0.49 -4.07
N THR A 195 -2.75 -0.78 -3.55
CA THR A 195 -1.50 -0.07 -3.89
C THR A 195 -0.29 -1.01 -3.99
N ALA A 196 -0.24 -1.93 -4.96
CA ALA A 196 1.04 -2.51 -5.44
C ALA A 196 0.84 -3.50 -6.59
N LEU A 197 1.05 -3.00 -7.80
CA LEU A 197 1.63 -3.62 -9.00
C LEU A 197 1.19 -2.73 -10.16
N LEU A 198 2.11 -2.36 -11.07
CA LEU A 198 1.69 -2.00 -12.42
C LEU A 198 0.70 -3.09 -12.83
N PRO A 199 -0.58 -2.77 -13.13
CA PRO A 199 -1.47 -3.82 -13.58
C PRO A 199 -0.79 -4.43 -14.80
N LYS A 200 -0.36 -5.70 -14.73
CA LYS A 200 0.47 -6.36 -15.76
C LYS A 200 -0.03 -6.08 -17.20
N ARG A 201 -1.34 -5.91 -17.33
CA ARG A 201 -2.04 -5.51 -18.57
C ARG A 201 -1.51 -4.22 -19.24
N TYR A 202 -0.93 -3.27 -18.50
CA TYR A 202 -0.43 -2.00 -19.06
C TYR A 202 1.09 -1.99 -19.27
N GLU A 203 1.84 -2.99 -18.79
CA GLU A 203 3.28 -3.10 -19.03
C GLU A 203 3.59 -3.19 -20.53
N VAL A 204 2.68 -3.80 -21.31
CA VAL A 204 2.80 -3.90 -22.76
C VAL A 204 2.83 -2.54 -23.45
N LEU A 205 2.24 -1.50 -22.84
CA LEU A 205 2.29 -0.14 -23.40
C LEU A 205 3.73 0.39 -23.42
N ALA A 206 4.52 0.05 -22.41
CA ALA A 206 5.93 0.40 -22.36
C ALA A 206 6.76 -0.48 -23.31
N ALA A 207 6.48 -1.79 -23.36
CA ALA A 207 7.18 -2.72 -24.23
C ALA A 207 7.00 -2.41 -25.74
N GLU A 208 5.80 -1.98 -26.13
CA GLU A 208 5.44 -1.61 -27.51
C GLU A 208 5.76 -0.14 -27.84
N GLY A 209 6.33 0.62 -26.89
CA GLY A 209 6.72 2.02 -27.10
C GLY A 209 5.54 3.00 -27.23
N VAL A 210 4.36 2.63 -26.74
CA VAL A 210 3.18 3.52 -26.69
C VAL A 210 3.39 4.65 -25.68
N ILE A 211 4.11 4.38 -24.60
CA ILE A 211 4.51 5.31 -23.54
C ILE A 211 5.84 4.83 -22.94
N SER A 212 6.67 5.69 -22.38
CA SER A 212 7.88 5.21 -21.70
C SER A 212 7.56 4.52 -20.37
N ALA A 213 8.44 3.62 -19.91
CA ALA A 213 8.28 2.98 -18.60
C ALA A 213 8.21 4.01 -17.45
N ALA A 214 9.02 5.07 -17.54
CA ALA A 214 9.03 6.14 -16.53
C ALA A 214 7.72 6.94 -16.51
N GLU A 215 7.15 7.25 -17.68
CA GLU A 215 5.85 7.93 -17.78
C GLU A 215 4.71 7.02 -17.32
N LEU A 216 4.76 5.71 -17.60
CA LEU A 216 3.77 4.75 -17.12
C LEU A 216 3.77 4.64 -15.59
N GLU A 217 4.96 4.61 -14.96
CA GLU A 217 5.08 4.67 -13.51
C GLU A 217 4.51 5.98 -12.94
N LEU A 218 4.78 7.11 -13.60
CA LEU A 218 4.25 8.41 -13.20
C LEU A 218 2.72 8.45 -13.32
N ALA A 219 2.16 7.91 -14.40
CA ALA A 219 0.72 7.79 -14.63
C ALA A 219 0.06 6.95 -13.53
N GLN A 220 0.68 5.86 -13.11
CA GLN A 220 0.19 5.06 -11.99
C GLN A 220 0.17 5.84 -10.67
N ARG A 221 1.23 6.60 -10.37
CA ARG A 221 1.25 7.46 -9.17
C ARG A 221 0.18 8.54 -9.23
N TRP A 222 -0.10 9.09 -10.42
CA TRP A 222 -1.15 10.09 -10.62
C TRP A 222 -2.54 9.48 -10.45
N ALA A 223 -2.78 8.28 -11.00
CA ALA A 223 -4.02 7.53 -10.79
C ALA A 223 -4.28 7.27 -9.31
N GLN A 224 -3.26 6.88 -8.55
CA GLN A 224 -3.35 6.70 -7.10
C GLN A 224 -3.64 8.02 -6.38
N ARG A 225 -2.90 9.10 -6.66
CA ARG A 225 -3.08 10.41 -6.01
C ARG A 225 -4.43 11.05 -6.30
N LYS A 226 -4.94 10.90 -7.53
CA LYS A 226 -6.22 11.47 -7.96
C LYS A 226 -7.41 10.54 -7.68
N ASN A 227 -7.17 9.33 -7.14
CA ASN A 227 -8.17 8.27 -7.01
C ASN A 227 -8.95 8.02 -8.33
N LYS A 228 -8.21 7.93 -9.44
CA LYS A 228 -8.76 7.71 -10.80
C LYS A 228 -8.29 6.38 -11.37
N ASP A 229 -9.06 5.86 -12.33
CA ASP A 229 -8.64 4.70 -13.14
C ASP A 229 -7.37 5.04 -13.93
N LEU A 230 -6.40 4.12 -13.96
CA LEU A 230 -5.12 4.32 -14.67
C LEU A 230 -5.34 4.56 -16.17
N GLU A 231 -6.29 3.87 -16.81
CA GLU A 231 -6.59 4.08 -18.23
C GLU A 231 -7.06 5.52 -18.46
N GLN A 232 -7.90 6.05 -17.56
CA GLN A 232 -8.39 7.42 -17.65
C GLN A 232 -7.25 8.43 -17.51
N VAL A 233 -6.31 8.20 -16.59
CA VAL A 233 -5.12 9.05 -16.43
C VAL A 233 -4.20 8.97 -17.64
N LEU A 234 -3.98 7.77 -18.20
CA LEU A 234 -3.18 7.59 -19.40
C LEU A 234 -3.75 8.38 -20.59
N VAL A 235 -5.08 8.39 -20.74
CA VAL A 235 -5.76 9.13 -21.80
C VAL A 235 -5.77 10.64 -21.55
N ASP A 236 -6.20 11.07 -20.36
CA ASP A 236 -6.45 12.48 -20.06
C ASP A 236 -5.15 13.27 -19.84
N ASP A 237 -4.24 12.70 -19.04
CA ASP A 237 -3.04 13.39 -18.55
C ASP A 237 -1.81 13.06 -19.40
N PHE A 238 -1.67 11.81 -19.89
CA PHE A 238 -0.51 11.36 -20.66
C PHE A 238 -0.76 11.28 -22.18
N ARG A 239 -1.97 11.66 -22.62
CA ARG A 239 -2.36 11.72 -24.05
C ARG A 239 -2.16 10.40 -24.81
N VAL A 240 -2.19 9.27 -24.11
CA VAL A 240 -2.17 7.95 -24.74
C VAL A 240 -3.49 7.75 -25.47
N SER A 241 -3.42 7.57 -26.79
CA SER A 241 -4.63 7.34 -27.57
C SER A 241 -5.24 5.96 -27.26
N LEU A 242 -6.57 5.88 -27.21
CA LEU A 242 -7.31 4.63 -27.01
C LEU A 242 -6.95 3.59 -28.08
N ALA A 243 -6.74 4.02 -29.32
CA ALA A 243 -6.37 3.14 -30.42
C ALA A 243 -4.98 2.51 -30.24
N ALA A 244 -3.97 3.29 -29.84
CA ALA A 244 -2.63 2.77 -29.58
C ALA A 244 -2.64 1.81 -28.40
N MET A 245 -3.34 2.18 -27.33
CA MET A 245 -3.48 1.35 -26.13
C MET A 245 -4.19 0.03 -26.44
N GLY A 246 -5.34 0.12 -27.11
CA GLY A 246 -6.15 -1.02 -27.50
C GLY A 246 -5.41 -1.98 -28.43
N THR A 247 -4.66 -1.46 -29.40
CA THR A 247 -3.86 -2.27 -30.32
C THR A 247 -2.74 -3.03 -29.59
N ALA A 248 -2.01 -2.36 -28.70
CA ALA A 248 -0.93 -2.98 -27.93
C ALA A 248 -1.45 -4.10 -27.01
N MET A 249 -2.53 -3.84 -26.27
CA MET A 249 -3.13 -4.83 -25.36
C MET A 249 -3.81 -6.00 -26.11
N ALA A 250 -4.44 -5.72 -27.25
CA ALA A 250 -5.05 -6.75 -28.09
C ALA A 250 -4.00 -7.72 -28.65
N ARG A 251 -2.85 -7.21 -29.10
CA ARG A 251 -1.73 -8.02 -29.61
C ARG A 251 -1.23 -9.02 -28.55
N GLN A 252 -1.10 -8.58 -27.31
CA GLN A 252 -0.66 -9.45 -26.20
C GLN A 252 -1.63 -10.60 -25.93
N SER A 253 -2.94 -10.33 -26.05
CA SER A 253 -4.00 -11.32 -25.81
C SER A 253 -4.32 -12.20 -27.02
N GLY A 254 -3.72 -11.93 -28.18
CA GLY A 254 -4.01 -12.64 -29.43
C GLY A 254 -5.39 -12.34 -30.02
N LEU A 255 -6.09 -11.31 -29.53
CA LEU A 255 -7.37 -10.85 -30.07
C LEU A 255 -7.16 -9.66 -31.03
N ALA A 256 -8.12 -9.46 -31.93
CA ALA A 256 -8.20 -8.21 -32.70
C ALA A 256 -8.74 -7.08 -31.81
N TYR A 257 -8.19 -5.87 -31.96
CA TYR A 257 -8.71 -4.68 -31.31
C TYR A 257 -10.00 -4.20 -32.01
N GLN A 258 -11.01 -3.83 -31.21
CA GLN A 258 -12.26 -3.22 -31.65
C GLN A 258 -12.45 -1.87 -30.96
N ALA A 259 -12.33 -0.80 -31.73
CA ALA A 259 -12.62 0.55 -31.26
C ALA A 259 -14.13 0.83 -31.22
N LEU A 260 -14.52 1.84 -30.44
CA LEU A 260 -15.85 2.44 -30.49
C LEU A 260 -15.98 3.28 -31.77
N GLY A 261 -16.81 2.82 -32.71
CA GLY A 261 -17.03 3.55 -33.96
C GLY A 261 -17.77 4.87 -33.71
N GLN A 262 -17.45 5.93 -34.47
CA GLN A 262 -18.09 7.25 -34.31
C GLN A 262 -19.61 7.21 -34.48
N ASN A 263 -20.11 6.34 -35.36
CA ASN A 263 -21.54 6.14 -35.63
C ASN A 263 -22.03 4.77 -35.12
N TRP A 264 -21.34 4.19 -34.14
CA TRP A 264 -21.76 2.92 -33.57
C TRP A 264 -23.04 3.11 -32.74
N TYR A 265 -23.96 2.17 -32.87
CA TYR A 265 -25.18 2.09 -32.07
C TYR A 265 -25.39 0.66 -31.59
N PRO A 266 -25.94 0.47 -30.38
CA PRO A 266 -26.17 -0.85 -29.82
C PRO A 266 -27.25 -1.61 -30.60
N ASN A 267 -27.04 -2.92 -30.74
CA ASN A 267 -28.08 -3.81 -31.27
C ASN A 267 -29.03 -4.23 -30.15
N ALA A 268 -30.27 -3.75 -30.19
CA ALA A 268 -31.27 -4.02 -29.16
C ALA A 268 -31.59 -5.51 -28.98
N GLU A 269 -31.58 -6.32 -30.05
CA GLU A 269 -31.87 -7.76 -29.98
C GLU A 269 -30.74 -8.53 -29.30
N LEU A 270 -29.48 -8.13 -29.53
CA LEU A 270 -28.33 -8.70 -28.80
C LEU A 270 -28.35 -8.25 -27.33
N GLY A 271 -28.70 -6.99 -27.08
CA GLY A 271 -28.82 -6.42 -25.75
C GLY A 271 -29.88 -7.07 -24.87
N LYS A 272 -30.92 -7.70 -25.45
CA LYS A 272 -31.94 -8.48 -24.71
C LYS A 272 -31.44 -9.84 -24.21
N LYS A 273 -30.39 -10.40 -24.84
CA LYS A 273 -29.81 -11.71 -24.47
C LYS A 273 -28.79 -11.63 -23.34
N LEU A 274 -28.47 -10.41 -22.88
CA LEU A 274 -27.57 -10.11 -21.79
C LEU A 274 -28.22 -9.01 -20.92
N ASN A 275 -27.66 -8.73 -19.75
CA ASN A 275 -28.07 -7.56 -18.95
C ASN A 275 -26.85 -6.77 -18.49
N ARG A 276 -27.06 -5.49 -18.15
CA ARG A 276 -26.00 -4.56 -17.74
C ARG A 276 -25.12 -5.12 -16.63
N ALA A 277 -25.72 -5.63 -15.56
CA ALA A 277 -24.98 -6.18 -14.42
C ALA A 277 -24.08 -7.36 -14.80
N THR A 278 -24.57 -8.25 -15.67
CA THR A 278 -23.80 -9.41 -16.14
C THR A 278 -22.68 -8.98 -17.08
N ALA A 279 -22.95 -8.05 -18.00
CA ALA A 279 -21.95 -7.48 -18.91
C ALA A 279 -20.83 -6.78 -18.12
N GLU A 280 -21.19 -5.99 -17.11
CA GLU A 280 -20.25 -5.29 -16.24
C GLU A 280 -19.45 -6.27 -15.36
N GLN A 281 -20.10 -7.25 -14.72
CA GLN A 281 -19.40 -8.23 -13.89
C GLN A 281 -18.45 -9.12 -14.72
N GLN A 282 -18.88 -9.55 -15.89
CA GLN A 282 -18.12 -10.47 -16.75
C GLN A 282 -17.18 -9.73 -17.70
N GLN A 283 -17.28 -8.41 -17.81
CA GLN A 283 -16.42 -7.54 -18.62
C GLN A 283 -16.45 -7.84 -20.13
N TRP A 284 -17.63 -8.19 -20.65
CA TRP A 284 -17.86 -8.35 -22.10
C TRP A 284 -19.30 -7.99 -22.50
N LEU A 285 -19.49 -7.57 -23.76
CA LEU A 285 -20.82 -7.22 -24.30
C LEU A 285 -20.88 -7.44 -25.83
N PRO A 286 -22.08 -7.58 -26.42
CA PRO A 286 -22.23 -7.66 -27.87
C PRO A 286 -22.03 -6.30 -28.55
N TYR A 287 -21.18 -6.27 -29.57
CA TYR A 287 -20.85 -5.07 -30.33
C TYR A 287 -21.71 -4.92 -31.58
N SER A 288 -21.81 -5.98 -32.38
CA SER A 288 -22.61 -6.00 -33.60
C SER A 288 -22.89 -7.44 -34.04
N GLN A 289 -23.74 -7.60 -35.06
CA GLN A 289 -23.99 -8.87 -35.71
C GLN A 289 -23.91 -8.68 -37.22
N ASP A 290 -23.21 -9.57 -37.90
CA ASP A 290 -23.14 -9.65 -39.35
C ASP A 290 -23.50 -11.07 -39.80
N GLY A 291 -24.69 -11.21 -40.40
CA GLY A 291 -25.29 -12.52 -40.69
C GLY A 291 -25.39 -13.40 -39.44
N ASN A 292 -24.69 -14.53 -39.44
CA ASN A 292 -24.65 -15.45 -38.30
C ASN A 292 -23.54 -15.14 -37.28
N ILE A 293 -22.64 -14.21 -37.59
CA ILE A 293 -21.48 -13.89 -36.77
C ILE A 293 -21.85 -12.78 -35.79
N VAL A 294 -21.75 -13.07 -34.49
CA VAL A 294 -21.89 -12.07 -33.43
C VAL A 294 -20.50 -11.60 -33.01
N ILE A 295 -20.24 -10.30 -33.15
CA ILE A 295 -19.01 -9.68 -32.68
C ILE A 295 -19.21 -9.32 -31.21
N LEU A 296 -18.37 -9.89 -30.34
CA LEU A 296 -18.34 -9.62 -28.91
C LEU A 296 -17.07 -8.86 -28.57
N VAL A 297 -17.18 -7.87 -27.68
CA VAL A 297 -16.02 -7.15 -27.16
C VAL A 297 -15.78 -7.48 -25.69
N THR A 298 -14.51 -7.58 -25.30
CA THR A 298 -14.09 -7.88 -23.92
C THR A 298 -12.91 -7.00 -23.49
N THR A 299 -12.87 -6.65 -22.20
CA THR A 299 -11.69 -6.02 -21.56
C THR A 299 -10.85 -7.05 -20.80
N GLU A 300 -11.33 -8.29 -20.66
CA GLU A 300 -10.69 -9.40 -19.93
C GLU A 300 -10.54 -10.61 -20.87
N PRO A 301 -9.56 -10.60 -21.78
CA PRO A 301 -9.41 -11.63 -22.81
C PRO A 301 -8.99 -13.00 -22.27
N ASP A 302 -8.30 -13.04 -21.13
CA ASP A 302 -7.80 -14.29 -20.52
C ASP A 302 -8.84 -15.01 -19.63
N ASN A 303 -10.04 -14.44 -19.49
CA ASN A 303 -11.08 -15.02 -18.63
C ASN A 303 -11.72 -16.25 -19.28
N ARG A 304 -11.27 -17.44 -18.86
CA ARG A 304 -11.73 -18.74 -19.39
C ARG A 304 -13.23 -18.99 -19.21
N LEU A 305 -13.85 -18.41 -18.18
CA LEU A 305 -15.29 -18.55 -17.93
C LEU A 305 -16.14 -17.76 -18.94
N ASN A 306 -15.60 -16.66 -19.46
CA ASN A 306 -16.32 -15.81 -20.42
C ASN A 306 -16.64 -16.57 -21.70
N LYS A 307 -15.73 -17.40 -22.21
CA LYS A 307 -15.98 -18.19 -23.44
C LYS A 307 -17.20 -19.11 -23.31
N GLN A 308 -17.38 -19.73 -22.14
CA GLN A 308 -18.55 -20.59 -21.88
C GLN A 308 -19.83 -19.75 -21.77
N ASN A 309 -19.77 -18.63 -21.06
CA ASN A 309 -20.93 -17.73 -20.89
C ASN A 309 -21.37 -17.09 -22.21
N MET A 310 -20.41 -16.65 -23.04
CA MET A 310 -20.68 -16.10 -24.37
C MET A 310 -21.40 -17.12 -25.26
N ASN A 311 -20.92 -18.36 -25.30
CA ASN A 311 -21.58 -19.46 -26.03
C ASN A 311 -22.98 -19.75 -25.48
N ARG A 312 -23.20 -19.63 -24.16
CA ARG A 312 -24.52 -19.85 -23.55
C ARG A 312 -25.50 -18.72 -23.91
N SER A 313 -25.03 -17.48 -23.97
CA SER A 313 -25.86 -16.32 -24.37
C SER A 313 -26.19 -16.31 -25.87
N PHE A 314 -25.30 -16.89 -26.70
CA PHE A 314 -25.43 -16.89 -28.16
C PHE A 314 -25.17 -18.28 -28.76
N PRO A 315 -26.01 -19.30 -28.46
CA PRO A 315 -25.71 -20.71 -28.74
C PRO A 315 -25.78 -21.11 -30.22
N TYR A 316 -26.46 -20.32 -31.07
CA TYR A 316 -26.65 -20.62 -32.49
C TYR A 316 -25.82 -19.73 -33.41
N ASN A 317 -24.93 -18.92 -32.84
CA ASN A 317 -24.14 -17.93 -33.56
C ASN A 317 -22.66 -18.31 -33.59
N GLU A 318 -21.97 -17.90 -34.65
CA GLU A 318 -20.51 -17.89 -34.65
C GLU A 318 -20.02 -16.67 -33.87
N LEU A 319 -19.09 -16.84 -32.93
CA LEU A 319 -18.67 -15.77 -32.04
C LEU A 319 -17.28 -15.26 -32.41
N ALA A 320 -17.21 -13.99 -32.81
CA ALA A 320 -15.96 -13.28 -33.04
C ALA A 320 -15.65 -12.38 -31.83
N VAL A 321 -14.76 -12.84 -30.95
CA VAL A 321 -14.35 -12.09 -29.75
C VAL A 321 -13.22 -11.13 -30.09
N ARG A 322 -13.37 -9.87 -29.69
CA ARG A 322 -12.41 -8.78 -29.91
C ARG A 322 -12.09 -8.09 -28.59
N PHE A 323 -10.89 -7.54 -28.49
CA PHE A 323 -10.47 -6.74 -27.34
C PHE A 323 -10.92 -5.29 -27.49
N THR A 324 -11.34 -4.64 -26.41
CA THR A 324 -11.62 -3.19 -26.36
C THR A 324 -11.03 -2.60 -25.08
N THR A 325 -10.75 -1.30 -25.05
CA THR A 325 -10.31 -0.64 -23.80
C THR A 325 -11.46 -0.48 -22.81
N ARG A 326 -11.16 -0.24 -21.53
CA ARG A 326 -12.19 -0.08 -20.48
C ARG A 326 -13.04 1.18 -20.68
N THR A 327 -12.43 2.23 -21.18
CA THR A 327 -13.08 3.51 -21.49
C THR A 327 -14.12 3.33 -22.59
N GLU A 328 -13.74 2.64 -23.67
CA GLU A 328 -14.65 2.32 -24.77
C GLU A 328 -15.75 1.36 -24.31
N PHE A 329 -15.39 0.35 -23.51
CA PHE A 329 -16.35 -0.61 -22.96
C PHE A 329 -17.42 0.07 -22.11
N ARG A 330 -17.04 0.97 -21.19
CA ARG A 330 -18.01 1.72 -20.37
C ARG A 330 -18.97 2.53 -21.22
N ARG A 331 -18.45 3.24 -22.23
CA ARG A 331 -19.28 4.01 -23.17
C ARG A 331 -20.25 3.12 -23.95
N MET A 332 -19.80 1.95 -24.40
CA MET A 332 -20.67 0.97 -25.05
C MET A 332 -21.74 0.41 -24.11
N LEU A 333 -21.37 0.14 -22.86
CA LEU A 333 -22.26 -0.39 -21.83
C LEU A 333 -23.36 0.62 -21.49
N ASP A 334 -23.00 1.89 -21.29
CA ASP A 334 -23.94 2.99 -21.04
C ASP A 334 -24.87 3.23 -22.25
N ALA A 335 -24.36 3.13 -23.47
CA ALA A 335 -25.20 3.26 -24.67
C ALA A 335 -26.18 2.09 -24.84
N THR A 336 -25.75 0.85 -24.53
CA THR A 336 -26.56 -0.37 -24.69
C THR A 336 -27.67 -0.47 -23.64
N TRP A 337 -27.36 -0.07 -22.40
CA TRP A 337 -28.29 -0.08 -21.26
C TRP A 337 -28.20 1.24 -20.50
N PRO A 338 -28.85 2.31 -20.99
CA PRO A 338 -28.80 3.65 -20.40
C PRO A 338 -29.39 3.72 -18.98
#